data_AF-A0A645HEK5-F1
#
_entry.id   AF-A0A645HEK5-F1
#
_cell.length_a   1.000
_cell.length_b   1.000
_cell.length_c   1.000
_cell.angle_alpha   90.00
_cell.angle_beta   90.00
_cell.angle_gamma   90.00
#
_symmetry.space_group_name_H-M   'P 1'
#
loop_
_entity.id
_entity.type
_entity.pdbx_description
1 polymer ?
#
loop_
_entity_poly.entity_id
_entity_poly.type
_entity_poly.pdbx_seq_one_letter_code
_entity_poly.pdbx_strand_id
1 'polypeptide(L)'
;MFEVLRQCGALARLLPELEALFGVPQRADYHPEIDAGIHTMMVIDQAARHDFPLPVRYAALCHDLGKALTPADILPRHIGHESRSVALCQVLGERLRVPGECRDLALLMARHHGAIHRADELRAATIVELFEKCDALRRPTRFDQLLDACLCDYTGRGGWQDRPYTAPARLRKALAAVSAIDAGKIAAASPNPGSIPERIRQARIAAVRQTLEEAPDQPEQQ
;
A
#
# COMPACT_ATOMS: atom_id res chain seq x y z
N MET A 1 21.55 9.93 6.74
CA MET A 1 22.12 9.81 5.36
C MET A 1 21.43 10.75 4.38
N PHE A 2 20.10 10.66 4.19
CA PHE A 2 19.36 11.55 3.29
C PHE A 2 19.49 13.04 3.64
N GLU A 3 19.51 13.38 4.93
CA GLU A 3 19.73 14.76 5.36
C GLU A 3 21.08 15.31 4.90
N VAL A 4 22.17 14.53 5.00
CA VAL A 4 23.49 14.92 4.50
C VAL A 4 23.46 15.12 2.98
N LEU A 5 22.82 14.21 2.24
CA LEU A 5 22.65 14.36 0.79
C LEU A 5 21.89 15.64 0.43
N ARG A 6 20.89 16.02 1.23
CA ARG A 6 20.10 17.22 1.02
C ARG A 6 20.89 18.48 1.35
N GLN A 7 21.57 18.52 2.51
CA GLN A 7 22.39 19.63 2.94
C GLN A 7 23.53 19.95 1.96
N CYS A 8 24.11 18.94 1.32
CA CYS A 8 25.15 19.14 0.30
C CYS A 8 24.61 19.28 -1.14
N GLY A 9 23.28 19.30 -1.34
CA GLY A 9 22.65 19.45 -2.65
C GLY A 9 22.70 18.22 -3.56
N ALA A 10 23.28 17.10 -3.10
CA ALA A 10 23.34 15.85 -3.85
C ALA A 10 21.95 15.20 -4.02
N LEU A 11 21.03 15.37 -3.05
CA LEU A 11 19.72 14.76 -3.10
C LEU A 11 18.92 15.23 -4.33
N ALA A 12 18.93 16.53 -4.61
CA ALA A 12 18.30 17.13 -5.79
C ALA A 12 18.85 16.58 -7.13
N ARG A 13 20.07 16.04 -7.13
CA ARG A 13 20.70 15.44 -8.33
C ARG A 13 20.42 13.94 -8.45
N LEU A 14 20.39 13.24 -7.32
CA LEU A 14 20.26 11.78 -7.28
C LEU A 14 18.80 11.33 -7.26
N LEU A 15 17.96 12.00 -6.46
CA LEU A 15 16.55 11.67 -6.22
C LEU A 15 15.71 12.97 -6.22
N PRO A 16 15.62 13.70 -7.35
CA PRO A 16 14.85 14.94 -7.43
C PRO A 16 13.37 14.77 -7.02
N GLU A 17 12.79 13.59 -7.24
CA GLU A 17 11.42 13.25 -6.84
C GLU A 17 11.25 13.24 -5.31
N LEU A 18 12.29 12.82 -4.58
CA LEU A 18 12.31 12.84 -3.11
C LEU A 18 12.59 14.24 -2.57
N GLU A 19 13.52 14.98 -3.19
CA GLU A 19 13.78 16.38 -2.80
C GLU A 19 12.51 17.24 -2.90
N ALA A 20 11.70 17.02 -3.94
CA ALA A 20 10.49 17.78 -4.20
C ALA A 20 9.37 17.56 -3.16
N LEU A 21 9.49 16.58 -2.26
CA LEU A 21 8.53 16.38 -1.16
C LEU A 21 8.74 17.34 0.01
N PHE A 22 9.96 17.85 0.21
CA PHE A 22 10.22 18.76 1.31
C PHE A 22 9.54 20.12 1.08
N GLY A 23 8.83 20.60 2.09
CA GLY A 23 7.99 21.80 2.04
C GLY A 23 6.57 21.56 1.52
N VAL A 24 6.24 20.34 1.09
CA VAL A 24 4.88 20.02 0.62
C VAL A 24 3.95 19.83 1.83
N PRO A 25 2.92 20.67 1.99
CA PRO A 25 2.11 20.69 3.20
C PRO A 25 1.16 19.49 3.26
N GLN A 26 1.03 18.90 4.44
CA GLN A 26 0.12 17.81 4.77
C GLN A 26 -0.89 18.23 5.85
N ARG A 27 -1.98 17.48 5.98
CA ARG A 27 -2.96 17.74 7.04
C ARG A 27 -2.45 17.29 8.40
N ALA A 28 -2.43 18.21 9.37
CA ALA A 28 -1.91 17.97 10.72
C ALA A 28 -2.65 16.90 11.53
N ASP A 29 -3.93 16.63 11.22
CA ASP A 29 -4.74 15.60 11.89
C ASP A 29 -4.23 14.18 11.62
N TYR A 30 -3.61 13.96 10.46
CA TYR A 30 -2.98 12.70 10.09
C TYR A 30 -1.45 12.77 10.14
N HIS A 31 -0.88 13.92 9.83
CA HIS A 31 0.56 14.14 9.67
C HIS A 31 1.01 15.30 10.57
N PRO A 32 1.26 15.06 11.87
CA PRO A 32 1.62 16.11 12.83
C PRO A 32 2.87 16.90 12.43
N GLU A 33 3.76 16.30 11.63
CA GLU A 33 4.94 16.92 11.04
C GLU A 33 4.63 17.92 9.91
N ILE A 34 3.43 17.87 9.33
CA ILE A 34 2.89 18.80 8.30
C ILE A 34 3.69 18.82 6.98
N ASP A 35 4.83 18.12 6.87
CA ASP A 35 5.71 18.13 5.71
C ASP A 35 5.88 16.72 5.13
N ALA A 36 5.65 16.55 3.83
CA ALA A 36 5.71 15.24 3.17
C ALA A 36 7.14 14.68 3.08
N GLY A 37 8.15 15.53 2.98
CA GLY A 37 9.56 15.11 2.99
C GLY A 37 9.99 14.65 4.38
N ILE A 38 9.60 15.40 5.42
CA ILE A 38 9.84 14.99 6.83
C ILE A 38 9.14 13.67 7.13
N HIS A 39 7.86 13.54 6.77
CA HIS A 39 7.10 12.28 6.88
C HIS A 39 7.87 11.13 6.25
N THR A 40 8.30 11.30 5.00
CA THR A 40 9.04 10.25 4.28
C THR A 40 10.31 9.82 5.01
N MET A 41 11.02 10.74 5.67
CA MET A 41 12.21 10.38 6.46
C MET A 41 11.84 9.58 7.72
N MET A 42 10.78 9.96 8.41
CA MET A 42 10.26 9.22 9.57
C MET A 42 9.79 7.80 9.20
N VAL A 43 9.19 7.64 8.01
CA VAL A 43 8.81 6.35 7.44
C VAL A 43 10.03 5.47 7.16
N ILE A 44 11.13 6.05 6.67
CA ILE A 44 12.39 5.33 6.45
C ILE A 44 13.05 4.94 7.77
N ASP A 45 12.98 5.79 8.78
CA ASP A 45 13.48 5.46 10.12
C ASP A 45 12.72 4.28 10.72
N GLN A 46 11.41 4.16 10.50
CA GLN A 46 10.64 2.98 10.89
C GLN A 46 11.10 1.72 10.15
N ALA A 47 11.31 1.82 8.83
CA ALA A 47 11.79 0.69 8.05
C ALA A 47 13.19 0.21 8.49
N ALA A 48 14.05 1.14 8.92
CA ALA A 48 15.35 0.84 9.51
C ALA A 48 15.23 0.25 10.93
N ARG A 49 14.36 0.79 11.78
CA ARG A 49 14.11 0.30 13.16
C ARG A 49 13.65 -1.15 13.18
N HIS A 50 12.82 -1.54 12.22
CA HIS A 50 12.32 -2.91 12.07
C HIS A 50 13.28 -3.85 11.33
N ASP A 51 14.43 -3.34 10.88
CA ASP A 51 15.39 -4.07 10.05
C ASP A 51 14.78 -4.73 8.80
N PHE A 52 13.82 -4.05 8.17
CA PHE A 52 13.14 -4.61 7.01
C PHE A 52 14.07 -4.72 5.79
N PRO A 53 13.80 -5.66 4.85
CA PRO A 53 14.68 -5.87 3.70
C PRO A 53 14.60 -4.71 2.70
N LEU A 54 15.57 -4.65 1.78
CA LEU A 54 15.69 -3.57 0.79
C LEU A 54 14.39 -3.28 0.01
N PRO A 55 13.60 -4.27 -0.45
CA PRO A 55 12.34 -3.99 -1.15
C PRO A 55 11.37 -3.15 -0.31
N VAL A 56 11.25 -3.45 0.99
CA VAL A 56 10.36 -2.73 1.91
C VAL A 56 10.85 -1.30 2.13
N ARG A 57 12.16 -1.11 2.36
CA ARG A 57 12.76 0.22 2.53
C ARG A 57 12.58 1.08 1.26
N TYR A 58 12.75 0.48 0.08
CA TYR A 58 12.55 1.17 -1.19
C TYR A 58 11.08 1.52 -1.44
N ALA A 59 10.15 0.60 -1.16
CA ALA A 59 8.71 0.87 -1.27
C ALA A 59 8.26 1.97 -0.32
N ALA A 60 8.75 1.95 0.92
CA ALA A 60 8.52 2.99 1.92
C ALA A 60 9.05 4.36 1.47
N LEU A 61 10.23 4.42 0.85
CA LEU A 61 10.79 5.66 0.28
C LEU A 61 9.91 6.28 -0.80
N CYS A 62 9.27 5.44 -1.61
CA CYS A 62 8.61 5.87 -2.84
C CYS A 62 7.08 6.06 -2.72
N HIS A 63 6.47 5.68 -1.59
CA HIS A 63 5.01 5.57 -1.47
C HIS A 63 4.26 6.86 -1.87
N ASP A 64 4.81 8.02 -1.49
CA ASP A 64 4.15 9.31 -1.57
C ASP A 64 4.79 10.33 -2.51
N LEU A 65 5.71 9.91 -3.41
CA LEU A 65 6.38 10.81 -4.36
C LEU A 65 5.41 11.70 -5.15
N GLY A 66 4.21 11.19 -5.45
CA GLY A 66 3.16 11.92 -6.16
C GLY A 66 2.59 13.13 -5.42
N LYS A 67 2.82 13.27 -4.10
CA LYS A 67 2.41 14.45 -3.32
C LYS A 67 3.16 15.71 -3.76
N ALA A 68 4.41 15.58 -4.23
CA ALA A 68 5.20 16.69 -4.78
C ALA A 68 4.55 17.34 -6.01
N LEU A 69 3.68 16.61 -6.70
CA LEU A 69 2.98 17.06 -7.89
C LEU A 69 1.51 17.43 -7.61
N THR A 70 1.11 17.58 -6.35
CA THR A 70 -0.25 18.00 -6.01
C THR A 70 -0.45 19.48 -6.37
N PRO A 71 -1.48 19.81 -7.19
CA PRO A 71 -1.85 21.20 -7.49
C PRO A 71 -2.20 22.01 -6.24
N ALA A 72 -1.88 23.31 -6.24
CA ALA A 72 -2.05 24.18 -5.08
C ALA A 72 -3.50 24.29 -4.58
N ASP A 73 -4.48 24.25 -5.48
CA ASP A 73 -5.92 24.26 -5.21
C ASP A 73 -6.44 22.94 -4.60
N ILE A 74 -5.63 21.88 -4.62
CA ILE A 74 -5.94 20.56 -4.04
C ILE A 74 -5.23 20.36 -2.70
N LEU A 75 -4.20 21.16 -2.38
CA LEU A 75 -3.48 21.04 -1.12
C LEU A 75 -4.38 21.36 0.08
N PRO A 76 -4.17 20.68 1.23
CA PRO A 76 -3.23 19.58 1.51
C PRO A 76 -3.90 18.19 1.38
N ARG A 77 -4.92 18.02 0.52
CA ARG A 77 -5.67 16.76 0.41
C ARG A 77 -4.98 15.71 -0.47
N HIS A 78 -4.11 16.15 -1.38
CA HIS A 78 -3.35 15.30 -2.31
C HIS A 78 -4.20 14.30 -3.10
N ILE A 79 -5.39 14.70 -3.56
CA ILE A 79 -6.24 13.81 -4.37
C ILE A 79 -5.46 13.33 -5.61
N GLY A 80 -5.48 12.01 -5.83
CA GLY A 80 -4.83 11.34 -6.96
C GLY A 80 -3.30 11.21 -6.86
N HIS A 81 -2.70 11.47 -5.69
CA HIS A 81 -1.26 11.32 -5.51
C HIS A 81 -0.79 9.88 -5.72
N GLU A 82 -1.62 8.86 -5.42
CA GLU A 82 -1.26 7.45 -5.60
C GLU A 82 -0.89 7.14 -7.06
N SER A 83 -1.71 7.64 -8.01
CA SER A 83 -1.45 7.46 -9.45
C SER A 83 -0.17 8.18 -9.90
N ARG A 84 0.07 9.38 -9.38
CA ARG A 84 1.30 10.14 -9.65
C ARG A 84 2.52 9.45 -9.05
N SER A 85 2.42 8.92 -7.83
CA SER A 85 3.46 8.15 -7.18
C SER A 85 3.83 6.92 -8.01
N VAL A 86 2.85 6.19 -8.55
CA VAL A 86 3.10 5.04 -9.44
C VAL A 86 3.94 5.45 -10.64
N ALA A 87 3.58 6.54 -11.34
CA ALA A 87 4.34 7.02 -12.49
C ALA A 87 5.78 7.42 -12.12
N LEU A 88 5.95 8.15 -11.01
CA LEU A 88 7.28 8.54 -10.52
C LEU A 88 8.12 7.33 -10.09
N CYS A 89 7.51 6.33 -9.45
CA CYS A 89 8.18 5.08 -9.06
C CYS A 89 8.74 4.33 -10.29
N GLN A 90 8.01 4.32 -11.41
CA GLN A 90 8.46 3.67 -12.64
C GLN A 90 9.69 4.38 -13.20
N VAL A 91 9.62 5.69 -13.38
CA VAL A 91 10.73 6.50 -13.91
C VAL A 91 11.96 6.41 -13.00
N LEU A 92 11.77 6.53 -11.69
CA LEU A 92 12.84 6.43 -10.71
C LEU A 92 13.49 5.04 -10.73
N GLY A 93 12.69 3.98 -10.73
CA GLY A 93 13.17 2.60 -10.74
C GLY A 93 13.97 2.25 -11.99
N GLU A 94 13.54 2.75 -13.15
CA GLU A 94 14.28 2.61 -14.42
C GLU A 94 15.60 3.36 -14.41
N ARG A 95 15.59 4.63 -13.96
CA ARG A 95 16.79 5.47 -13.89
C ARG A 95 17.85 4.90 -12.96
N LEU A 96 17.44 4.37 -11.81
CA LEU A 96 18.34 3.78 -10.82
C LEU A 96 18.66 2.30 -11.08
N ARG A 97 17.98 1.65 -12.04
CA ARG A 97 18.11 0.21 -12.32
C ARG A 97 17.92 -0.65 -11.07
N VAL A 98 16.90 -0.35 -10.28
CA VAL A 98 16.64 -1.07 -9.03
C VAL A 98 16.27 -2.54 -9.28
N PRO A 99 16.52 -3.44 -8.32
CA PRO A 99 16.05 -4.83 -8.42
C PRO A 99 14.55 -4.91 -8.70
N GLY A 100 14.13 -5.89 -9.48
CA GLY A 100 12.72 -6.05 -9.88
C GLY A 100 11.76 -6.15 -8.70
N GLU A 101 12.17 -6.82 -7.63
CA GLU A 101 11.41 -6.91 -6.37
C GLU A 101 11.18 -5.54 -5.69
N CYS A 102 12.16 -4.64 -5.74
CA CYS A 102 12.03 -3.28 -5.19
C CYS A 102 11.04 -2.46 -6.02
N ARG A 103 11.20 -2.49 -7.35
CA ARG A 103 10.28 -1.82 -8.28
C ARG A 103 8.86 -2.31 -8.08
N ASP A 104 8.65 -3.61 -8.14
CA ASP A 104 7.31 -4.20 -8.11
C ASP A 104 6.61 -3.92 -6.77
N LEU A 105 7.34 -3.97 -5.64
CA LEU A 105 6.76 -3.64 -4.33
C LEU A 105 6.46 -2.14 -4.19
N ALA A 106 7.33 -1.26 -4.67
CA ALA A 106 7.08 0.18 -4.66
C ALA A 106 5.84 0.57 -5.47
N LEU A 107 5.61 -0.07 -6.61
CA LEU A 107 4.41 0.18 -7.42
C LEU A 107 3.12 -0.27 -6.71
N LEU A 108 3.16 -1.37 -5.98
CA LEU A 108 2.03 -1.80 -5.16
C LEU A 108 1.79 -0.85 -3.99
N MET A 109 2.86 -0.45 -3.28
CA MET A 109 2.79 0.50 -2.17
C MET A 109 2.20 1.85 -2.60
N ALA A 110 2.78 2.47 -3.64
CA ALA A 110 2.28 3.73 -4.20
C ALA A 110 0.80 3.67 -4.58
N ARG A 111 0.35 2.54 -5.14
CA ARG A 111 -1.03 2.36 -5.62
C ARG A 111 -2.04 2.04 -4.52
N HIS A 112 -1.65 1.28 -3.51
CA HIS A 112 -2.59 0.59 -2.63
C HIS A 112 -2.47 0.95 -1.15
N HIS A 113 -1.44 1.69 -0.71
CA HIS A 113 -1.27 2.05 0.70
C HIS A 113 -2.52 2.72 1.30
N GLY A 114 -3.14 3.65 0.57
CA GLY A 114 -4.38 4.30 1.02
C GLY A 114 -5.55 3.34 1.26
N ALA A 115 -5.69 2.30 0.43
CA ALA A 115 -6.72 1.27 0.63
C ALA A 115 -6.38 0.36 1.83
N ILE A 116 -5.09 0.02 2.01
CA ILE A 116 -4.61 -0.78 3.13
C ILE A 116 -4.82 -0.04 4.46
N HIS A 117 -4.53 1.26 4.53
CA HIS A 117 -4.78 2.07 5.72
C HIS A 117 -6.25 2.11 6.13
N ARG A 118 -7.16 2.00 5.16
CA ARG A 118 -8.62 1.94 5.36
C ARG A 118 -9.17 0.52 5.35
N ALA A 119 -8.36 -0.50 5.63
CA ALA A 119 -8.79 -1.90 5.58
C ALA A 119 -10.04 -2.21 6.43
N ASP A 120 -10.25 -1.47 7.53
CA ASP A 120 -11.42 -1.60 8.39
C ASP A 120 -12.72 -1.08 7.73
N GLU A 121 -12.61 -0.24 6.70
CA GLU A 121 -13.73 0.35 5.94
C GLU A 121 -14.02 -0.42 4.65
N LEU A 122 -13.15 -1.34 4.24
CA LEU A 122 -13.30 -2.07 2.98
C LEU A 122 -14.34 -3.19 3.11
N ARG A 123 -15.25 -3.25 2.13
CA ARG A 123 -16.13 -4.41 1.94
C ARG A 123 -15.32 -5.64 1.54
N ALA A 124 -15.80 -6.84 1.90
CA ALA A 124 -15.20 -8.11 1.50
C ALA A 124 -14.85 -8.21 0.00
N ALA A 125 -15.73 -7.74 -0.89
CA ALA A 125 -15.47 -7.75 -2.33
C ALA A 125 -14.27 -6.88 -2.74
N THR A 126 -14.08 -5.74 -2.07
CA THR A 126 -12.95 -4.83 -2.28
C THR A 126 -11.66 -5.39 -1.69
N ILE A 127 -11.73 -6.12 -0.57
CA ILE A 127 -10.59 -6.85 0.00
C ILE A 127 -10.12 -7.96 -0.97
N VAL A 128 -11.05 -8.74 -1.55
CA VAL A 128 -10.71 -9.76 -2.56
C VAL A 128 -10.08 -9.11 -3.80
N GLU A 129 -10.63 -8.00 -4.29
CA GLU A 129 -10.05 -7.25 -5.41
C GLU A 129 -8.64 -6.72 -5.09
N LEU A 130 -8.39 -6.25 -3.86
CA LEU A 130 -7.06 -5.85 -3.41
C LEU A 130 -6.07 -7.03 -3.47
N PHE A 131 -6.47 -8.22 -3.01
CA PHE A 131 -5.63 -9.42 -3.10
C PHE A 131 -5.34 -9.82 -4.55
N GLU A 132 -6.32 -9.70 -5.44
CA GLU A 132 -6.15 -9.96 -6.88
C GLU A 132 -5.16 -8.96 -7.50
N LYS A 133 -5.32 -7.67 -7.23
CA LYS A 133 -4.43 -6.61 -7.74
C LYS A 133 -3.00 -6.71 -7.20
N CYS A 134 -2.83 -7.16 -5.96
CA CYS A 134 -1.51 -7.35 -5.36
C CYS A 134 -0.87 -8.71 -5.69
N ASP A 135 -1.62 -9.62 -6.32
CA ASP A 135 -1.24 -11.00 -6.54
C ASP A 135 -0.96 -11.77 -5.23
N ALA A 136 -1.70 -11.46 -4.16
CA ALA A 136 -1.40 -11.89 -2.79
C ALA A 136 -1.47 -13.42 -2.61
N LEU A 137 -2.33 -14.10 -3.38
CA LEU A 137 -2.48 -15.56 -3.32
C LEU A 137 -1.27 -16.31 -3.90
N ARG A 138 -0.65 -15.78 -4.96
CA ARG A 138 0.53 -16.40 -5.59
C ARG A 138 1.84 -15.90 -4.98
N ARG A 139 1.82 -14.70 -4.37
CA ARG A 139 3.00 -14.06 -3.77
C ARG A 139 2.70 -13.56 -2.35
N PRO A 140 2.34 -14.45 -1.41
CA PRO A 140 1.96 -14.06 -0.05
C PRO A 140 3.08 -13.30 0.68
N THR A 141 4.34 -13.74 0.53
CA THR A 141 5.49 -13.05 1.14
C THR A 141 5.66 -11.61 0.64
N ARG A 142 5.37 -11.34 -0.65
CA ARG A 142 5.42 -9.97 -1.19
C ARG A 142 4.26 -9.13 -0.65
N PHE A 143 3.11 -9.74 -0.43
CA PHE A 143 1.98 -9.06 0.20
C PHE A 143 2.28 -8.73 1.66
N ASP A 144 2.93 -9.63 2.41
CA ASP A 144 3.40 -9.32 3.76
C ASP A 144 4.40 -8.16 3.78
N GLN A 145 5.36 -8.13 2.86
CA GLN A 145 6.28 -7.00 2.70
C GLN A 145 5.57 -5.68 2.37
N LEU A 146 4.45 -5.73 1.62
CA LEU A 146 3.63 -4.55 1.35
C LEU A 146 2.96 -4.05 2.63
N LEU A 147 2.46 -4.96 3.47
CA LEU A 147 1.89 -4.62 4.78
C LEU A 147 2.95 -4.05 5.72
N ASP A 148 4.19 -4.55 5.67
CA ASP A 148 5.32 -4.03 6.45
C ASP A 148 5.71 -2.61 6.00
N ALA A 149 5.67 -2.31 4.70
CA ALA A 149 5.85 -0.95 4.20
C ALA A 149 4.72 0.00 4.65
N CYS A 150 3.46 -0.49 4.66
CA CYS A 150 2.32 0.26 5.20
C CYS A 150 2.43 0.51 6.71
N LEU A 151 2.98 -0.45 7.48
CA LEU A 151 3.29 -0.25 8.89
C LEU A 151 4.27 0.92 9.07
N CYS A 152 5.32 1.00 8.24
CA CYS A 152 6.28 2.09 8.28
C CYS A 152 5.62 3.45 7.98
N ASP A 153 4.76 3.52 6.96
CA ASP A 153 3.99 4.74 6.65
C ASP A 153 3.04 5.16 7.79
N TYR A 154 2.35 4.19 8.40
CA TYR A 154 1.42 4.48 9.49
C TYR A 154 2.14 4.97 10.76
N THR A 155 3.27 4.35 11.12
CA THR A 155 4.01 4.64 12.36
C THR A 155 5.09 5.71 12.17
N GLY A 156 5.43 6.07 10.94
CA GLY A 156 6.39 7.11 10.57
C GLY A 156 5.83 8.52 10.69
N ARG A 157 5.12 8.83 11.79
CA ARG A 157 4.46 10.12 12.03
C ARG A 157 4.75 10.62 13.44
N GLY A 158 4.65 11.94 13.64
CA GLY A 158 4.91 12.56 14.94
C GLY A 158 4.04 11.95 16.07
N GLY A 159 4.66 11.27 17.02
CA GLY A 159 3.98 10.68 18.18
C GLY A 159 3.22 9.37 17.89
N TRP A 160 3.35 8.80 16.69
CA TRP A 160 2.67 7.55 16.29
C TRP A 160 3.62 6.36 16.19
N GLN A 161 4.87 6.51 16.62
CA GLN A 161 5.93 5.53 16.39
C GLN A 161 5.63 4.14 16.94
N ASP A 162 4.85 4.07 18.02
CA ASP A 162 4.41 2.82 18.65
C ASP A 162 2.87 2.68 18.62
N ARG A 163 2.19 3.45 17.78
CA ARG A 163 0.72 3.41 17.68
C ARG A 163 0.27 2.07 17.08
N PRO A 164 -0.73 1.39 17.68
CA PRO A 164 -1.27 0.16 17.11
C PRO A 164 -1.83 0.37 15.70
N TYR A 165 -1.48 -0.55 14.79
CA TYR A 165 -1.95 -0.55 13.41
C TYR A 165 -2.65 -1.89 13.10
N THR A 166 -3.97 -1.85 12.94
CA THR A 166 -4.84 -3.05 12.85
C THR A 166 -4.92 -3.66 11.47
N ALA A 167 -4.72 -2.86 10.41
CA ALA A 167 -4.93 -3.28 9.03
C ALA A 167 -4.13 -4.54 8.62
N PRO A 168 -2.82 -4.70 8.97
CA PRO A 168 -2.08 -5.89 8.60
C PRO A 168 -2.67 -7.17 9.17
N ALA A 169 -3.08 -7.17 10.44
CA ALA A 169 -3.69 -8.34 11.09
C ALA A 169 -5.03 -8.70 10.43
N ARG A 170 -5.88 -7.71 10.16
CA ARG A 170 -7.16 -7.90 9.45
C ARG A 170 -6.95 -8.50 8.06
N LEU A 171 -6.04 -7.94 7.27
CA LEU A 171 -5.77 -8.39 5.91
C LEU A 171 -5.11 -9.77 5.86
N ARG A 172 -4.21 -10.10 6.80
CA ARG A 172 -3.65 -11.47 6.92
C ARG A 172 -4.72 -12.50 7.26
N LYS A 173 -5.63 -12.18 8.19
CA LYS A 173 -6.77 -13.06 8.54
C LYS A 173 -7.66 -13.32 7.30
N ALA A 174 -7.97 -12.27 6.55
CA ALA A 174 -8.76 -12.38 5.32
C ALA A 174 -8.00 -13.15 4.21
N LEU A 175 -6.69 -12.94 4.06
CA LEU A 175 -5.86 -13.66 3.08
C LEU A 175 -5.84 -15.16 3.38
N ALA A 176 -5.71 -15.54 4.65
CA ALA A 176 -5.78 -16.94 5.07
C ALA A 176 -7.12 -17.58 4.70
N ALA A 177 -8.24 -16.88 4.92
CA ALA A 177 -9.57 -17.37 4.57
C ALA A 177 -9.74 -17.60 3.06
N VAL A 178 -9.29 -16.67 2.22
CA VAL A 178 -9.38 -16.84 0.75
C VAL A 178 -8.43 -17.92 0.22
N SER A 179 -7.29 -18.13 0.91
CA SER A 179 -6.30 -19.14 0.55
C SER A 179 -6.77 -20.57 0.89
N ALA A 180 -7.64 -20.71 1.89
CA ALA A 180 -8.23 -22.00 2.28
C ALA A 180 -9.33 -22.49 1.32
N ILE A 181 -9.74 -21.68 0.33
CA ILE A 181 -10.76 -22.06 -0.65
C ILE A 181 -10.20 -23.12 -1.61
N ASP A 182 -10.86 -24.28 -1.65
CA ASP A 182 -10.59 -25.33 -2.64
C ASP A 182 -11.15 -24.95 -4.01
N ALA A 183 -10.33 -24.23 -4.77
CA ALA A 183 -10.64 -23.83 -6.14
C ALA A 183 -10.87 -25.03 -7.08
N GLY A 184 -10.21 -26.18 -6.83
CA GLY A 184 -10.35 -27.40 -7.63
C GLY A 184 -11.74 -28.02 -7.47
N LYS A 185 -12.22 -28.11 -6.23
CA LYS A 185 -13.58 -28.57 -5.94
C LYS A 185 -14.64 -27.65 -6.54
N ILE A 186 -14.45 -26.32 -6.47
CA ILE A 186 -15.36 -25.36 -7.10
C ILE A 186 -15.36 -25.53 -8.63
N ALA A 187 -14.18 -25.70 -9.24
CA ALA A 187 -14.05 -25.91 -10.67
C ALA A 187 -14.76 -27.20 -11.12
N ALA A 188 -14.56 -28.31 -10.40
CA ALA A 188 -15.21 -29.60 -10.69
C ALA A 188 -16.74 -29.56 -10.56
N ALA A 189 -17.27 -28.76 -9.63
CA ALA A 189 -18.71 -28.59 -9.39
C ALA A 189 -19.34 -27.47 -10.25
N SER A 190 -18.58 -26.85 -11.16
CA SER A 190 -19.09 -25.75 -11.98
C SER A 190 -19.83 -26.26 -13.21
N PRO A 191 -20.99 -25.68 -13.58
CA PRO A 191 -21.83 -26.16 -14.68
C PRO A 191 -21.18 -25.96 -16.05
N ASN A 192 -20.27 -24.99 -16.18
CA ASN A 192 -19.45 -24.78 -17.37
C ASN A 192 -18.12 -24.10 -17.01
N PRO A 193 -17.07 -24.25 -17.83
CA PRO A 193 -15.76 -23.66 -17.56
C PRO A 193 -15.75 -22.12 -17.42
N GLY A 194 -16.62 -21.43 -18.17
CA GLY A 194 -16.71 -19.96 -18.15
C GLY A 194 -17.17 -19.39 -16.81
N SER A 195 -17.94 -20.16 -16.03
CA SER A 195 -18.43 -19.75 -14.71
C SER A 195 -17.41 -19.95 -13.57
N ILE A 196 -16.31 -20.68 -13.80
CA ILE A 196 -15.35 -21.06 -12.77
C ILE A 196 -14.72 -19.83 -12.07
N PRO A 197 -14.17 -18.82 -12.81
CA PRO A 197 -13.52 -17.68 -12.15
C PRO A 197 -14.46 -16.93 -11.22
N GLU A 198 -15.70 -16.67 -11.68
CA GLU A 198 -16.69 -15.95 -10.89
C GLU A 198 -17.13 -16.76 -9.66
N ARG A 199 -17.33 -18.07 -9.79
CA ARG A 199 -17.69 -18.92 -8.64
C ARG A 199 -16.58 -18.98 -7.59
N ILE A 200 -15.31 -19.06 -8.00
CA ILE A 200 -14.17 -18.98 -7.09
C ILE A 200 -14.14 -17.61 -6.41
N ARG A 201 -14.34 -16.54 -7.17
CA ARG A 201 -14.35 -15.17 -6.63
C ARG A 201 -15.46 -14.99 -5.59
N GLN A 202 -16.69 -15.43 -5.88
CA GLN A 202 -17.81 -15.37 -4.93
C GLN A 202 -17.55 -16.20 -3.66
N ALA A 203 -16.96 -17.39 -3.78
CA ALA A 203 -16.58 -18.19 -2.62
C ALA A 203 -15.55 -17.47 -1.72
N ARG A 204 -14.56 -16.80 -2.33
CA ARG A 204 -13.58 -15.98 -1.59
C ARG A 204 -14.24 -14.79 -0.89
N ILE A 205 -15.16 -14.09 -1.56
CA ILE A 205 -15.91 -12.97 -0.96
C ILE A 205 -16.71 -13.45 0.25
N ALA A 206 -17.43 -14.57 0.11
CA ALA A 206 -18.18 -15.16 1.22
C ALA A 206 -17.26 -15.54 2.40
N ALA A 207 -16.09 -16.12 2.14
CA ALA A 207 -15.12 -16.46 3.17
C ALA A 207 -14.58 -15.23 3.91
N VAL A 208 -14.32 -14.12 3.21
CA VAL A 208 -13.91 -12.86 3.85
C VAL A 208 -15.03 -12.31 4.74
N ARG A 209 -16.28 -12.24 4.24
CA ARG A 209 -17.43 -11.77 5.04
C ARG A 209 -17.58 -12.56 6.33
N GLN A 210 -17.56 -13.89 6.22
CA GLN A 210 -17.68 -14.78 7.39
C GLN A 210 -16.52 -14.59 8.38
N THR A 211 -15.29 -14.46 7.87
CA THR A 211 -14.08 -14.36 8.70
C THR A 211 -13.96 -13.03 9.42
N LEU A 212 -14.44 -11.95 8.80
CA LEU A 212 -14.36 -10.59 9.34
C LEU A 212 -15.65 -10.14 10.04
N GLU A 213 -16.62 -11.05 10.20
CA GLU A 213 -17.94 -10.79 10.82
C GLU A 213 -18.69 -9.61 10.17
N GLU A 214 -18.52 -9.44 8.84
CA GLU A 214 -19.24 -8.42 8.09
C GLU A 214 -20.71 -8.81 7.93
N ALA A 215 -21.63 -7.87 8.21
CA ALA A 215 -23.04 -8.05 7.91
C ALA A 215 -23.24 -8.33 6.40
N PRO A 216 -24.22 -9.15 6.00
CA PRO A 216 -24.51 -9.36 4.59
C PRO A 216 -24.83 -8.01 3.92
N ASP A 217 -24.24 -7.76 2.74
CA ASP A 217 -24.57 -6.60 1.92
C ASP A 217 -26.10 -6.61 1.70
N GLN A 218 -26.79 -5.57 2.18
CA GLN A 218 -28.17 -5.36 1.79
C GLN A 218 -28.18 -5.14 0.27
N PRO A 219 -29.02 -5.85 -0.49
CA PRO A 219 -29.13 -5.59 -1.91
C PRO A 219 -29.47 -4.11 -2.09
N GLU A 220 -28.71 -3.42 -2.94
CA GLU A 220 -28.99 -2.03 -3.34
C GLU A 220 -30.47 -1.94 -3.70
N GLN A 221 -31.23 -1.22 -2.88
CA GLN A 221 -32.60 -0.89 -3.19
C GLN A 221 -32.59 0.20 -4.27
N GLN A 222 -32.89 -0.25 -5.50
CA GLN A 222 -33.37 0.49 -6.69
C GLN A 222 -32.34 1.28 -7.49
#